data_AF-W2D0J7-F1
#
_entry.id   AF-W2D0J7-F1
#
_cell.length_a   1.000
_cell.length_b   1.000
_cell.length_c   1.000
_cell.angle_alpha   90.00
_cell.angle_beta   90.00
_cell.angle_gamma   90.00
#
_symmetry.space_group_name_H-M   'P 1'
#
loop_
_entity.id
_entity.type
_entity.pdbx_description
1 polymer ?
#
loop_
_entity_poly.entity_id
_entity_poly.type
_entity_poly.pdbx_seq_one_letter_code
_entity_poly.pdbx_strand_id
1 'polypeptide(L)'
;MKKLMQAALLMLAALMPVHSAAQEQTVGLVLSGGGAKGAAHLGVIKALEENEIPIDYIAGTSIGAIVGSLYAIGYTPDEMLRLFLSDEFGYWQSGRVEDEYVYYFKQPDPSPDFMRFAVDLSDSLQIIPNLLPQSLINPIQMNQAFMALYAPSTAKSGWDFDHLFVPFRCVSSDIYHKKAVVWRNGDLSQAVRASMTFPFFFKPIWKDGVPLFDGGIYNNFPVDVIKAEFNPDFIFGSSVAGTPNPSADLMKQIEPMVMRGTEYDISEDDGMMIQFQFPDVNLLDFPRAKELMDEGYRRTLGMIDSIRQRVTRRVPLSEVNARRRAYRASLPKLMFKNIYVTGVTGAQRRYVEEQLHRDINGEFSMEEFKRAYFKMLSNSKIKEIIPQAVYNRKNLNFDLYLDVRINEEVEVSIGGNISSHQANQLYLGLNYQILSGNAIDLHADFQMGNLFSGIAVSGRAYLPTALPTYLQLQTVYSYRKYMQGQSLFYEDLLPAFIKQRERYVKLKFGLPFLSVAKAELGVGYGQLSDNYYQRSDVSFSDSPFDNSRHDLFASSLRIERNSLNAKQYPTGGRRQYLLAQYVA
;
A
#
# COMPACT_ATOMS: atom_id res chain seq x y z
N MET A 1 -7.74 77.61 22.86
CA MET A 1 -8.42 76.30 22.68
C MET A 1 -7.52 75.18 22.12
N LYS A 2 -6.61 75.43 21.17
CA LYS A 2 -5.73 74.36 20.62
C LYS A 2 -4.77 73.69 21.62
N LYS A 3 -4.24 74.41 22.62
CA LYS A 3 -3.32 73.83 23.63
C LYS A 3 -4.01 72.93 24.67
N LEU A 4 -5.29 73.15 24.96
CA LEU A 4 -6.09 72.32 25.87
C LEU A 4 -6.54 71.00 25.23
N MET A 5 -6.81 71.00 23.91
CA MET A 5 -7.08 69.77 23.16
C MET A 5 -5.85 68.86 23.01
N GLN A 6 -4.65 69.42 22.87
CA GLN A 6 -3.42 68.62 22.76
C GLN A 6 -3.03 67.96 24.10
N ALA A 7 -3.27 68.62 25.23
CA ALA A 7 -3.04 68.04 26.55
C ALA A 7 -4.03 66.91 26.88
N ALA A 8 -5.30 67.04 26.45
CA ALA A 8 -6.30 65.99 26.61
C ALA A 8 -6.02 64.77 25.72
N LEU A 9 -5.47 64.97 24.51
CA LEU A 9 -5.10 63.87 23.61
C LEU A 9 -3.87 63.09 24.10
N LEU A 10 -2.92 63.77 24.76
CA LEU A 10 -1.74 63.14 25.38
C LEU A 10 -2.07 62.40 26.69
N MET A 11 -3.05 62.87 27.46
CA MET A 11 -3.54 62.12 28.64
C MET A 11 -4.41 60.91 28.27
N LEU A 12 -5.14 60.94 27.13
CA LEU A 12 -5.90 59.78 26.67
C LEU A 12 -5.01 58.66 26.10
N ALA A 13 -3.82 58.99 25.58
CA ALA A 13 -2.85 58.01 25.11
C ALA A 13 -2.11 57.28 26.26
N ALA A 14 -2.12 57.84 27.47
CA ALA A 14 -1.50 57.24 28.66
C ALA A 14 -2.41 56.28 29.44
N LEU A 15 -3.67 56.09 29.00
CA LEU A 15 -4.67 55.19 29.60
C LEU A 15 -4.96 53.96 28.75
N MET A 16 -4.15 53.68 27.72
CA MET A 16 -4.19 52.37 27.07
C MET A 16 -3.59 51.35 28.03
N PRO A 17 -4.31 50.29 28.41
CA PRO A 17 -3.73 49.21 29.19
C PRO A 17 -2.65 48.59 28.32
N VAL A 18 -1.39 48.83 28.68
CA VAL A 18 -0.28 47.98 28.25
C VAL A 18 -0.57 46.62 28.87
N HIS A 19 -1.32 45.78 28.15
CA HIS A 19 -1.32 44.35 28.39
C HIS A 19 0.10 43.92 28.12
N SER A 20 0.92 43.88 29.17
CA SER A 20 2.12 43.08 29.19
C SER A 20 1.65 41.67 28.84
N ALA A 21 1.92 41.21 27.61
CA ALA A 21 1.71 39.84 27.23
C ALA A 21 2.65 39.01 28.11
N ALA A 22 2.15 38.59 29.28
CA ALA A 22 2.78 37.54 30.04
C ALA A 22 2.88 36.36 29.07
N GLN A 23 4.11 35.98 28.72
CA GLN A 23 4.38 34.87 27.83
C GLN A 23 3.75 33.62 28.48
N GLU A 24 2.64 33.16 27.88
CA GLU A 24 1.89 32.03 28.42
C GLU A 24 2.77 30.78 28.39
N GLN A 25 2.79 30.02 29.49
CA GLN A 25 3.61 28.81 29.60
C GLN A 25 3.25 27.81 28.48
N THR A 26 4.25 27.42 27.71
CA THR A 26 4.10 26.53 26.56
C THR A 26 4.47 25.09 26.88
N VAL A 27 3.76 24.14 26.28
CA VAL A 27 3.97 22.70 26.51
C VAL A 27 4.27 21.97 25.20
N GLY A 28 5.42 21.30 25.15
CA GLY A 28 5.79 20.40 24.04
C GLY A 28 5.50 18.93 24.38
N LEU A 29 4.96 18.19 23.42
CA LEU A 29 4.72 16.75 23.53
C LEU A 29 5.66 15.98 22.59
N VAL A 30 6.41 15.02 23.14
CA VAL A 30 7.33 14.15 22.38
C VAL A 30 6.79 12.74 22.35
N LEU A 31 6.62 12.17 21.16
CA LEU A 31 6.05 10.83 20.94
C LEU A 31 7.07 9.90 20.27
N SER A 32 7.43 8.80 20.93
CA SER A 32 8.40 7.85 20.36
C SER A 32 7.83 6.98 19.24
N GLY A 33 8.71 6.32 18.48
CA GLY A 33 8.33 5.17 17.65
C GLY A 33 8.08 3.90 18.47
N GLY A 34 7.47 2.88 17.84
CA GLY A 34 7.18 1.58 18.47
C GLY A 34 6.02 0.76 17.89
N GLY A 35 5.57 1.02 16.65
CA GLY A 35 4.47 0.29 16.02
C GLY A 35 3.13 0.42 16.75
N ALA A 36 2.30 -0.62 16.78
CA ALA A 36 0.97 -0.62 17.39
C ALA A 36 0.94 -0.14 18.86
N LYS A 37 2.06 -0.30 19.59
CA LYS A 37 2.24 0.21 20.96
C LYS A 37 1.98 1.71 21.07
N GLY A 38 2.19 2.47 20.00
CA GLY A 38 1.92 3.91 19.94
C GLY A 38 0.44 4.27 20.15
N ALA A 39 -0.49 3.31 20.15
CA ALA A 39 -1.85 3.54 20.59
C ALA A 39 -1.93 4.07 22.05
N ALA A 40 -0.93 3.78 22.90
CA ALA A 40 -0.84 4.39 24.24
C ALA A 40 -0.69 5.92 24.22
N HIS A 41 -0.09 6.49 23.17
CA HIS A 41 0.01 7.95 23.00
C HIS A 41 -1.36 8.62 22.90
N LEU A 42 -2.38 7.97 22.33
CA LEU A 42 -3.74 8.49 22.29
C LEU A 42 -4.28 8.69 23.71
N GLY A 43 -3.98 7.75 24.60
CA GLY A 43 -4.36 7.81 26.01
C GLY A 43 -3.66 8.95 26.74
N VAL A 44 -2.37 9.16 26.46
CA VAL A 44 -1.60 10.31 26.99
C VAL A 44 -2.24 11.62 26.56
N ILE A 45 -2.47 11.82 25.26
CA ILE A 45 -3.09 13.05 24.74
C ILE A 45 -4.46 13.26 25.38
N LYS A 46 -5.29 12.21 25.46
CA LYS A 46 -6.63 12.29 26.06
C LYS A 46 -6.57 12.71 27.52
N ALA A 47 -5.67 12.12 28.31
CA ALA A 47 -5.51 12.46 29.71
C ALA A 47 -5.02 13.91 29.90
N LEU A 48 -4.11 14.40 29.06
CA LEU A 48 -3.65 15.80 29.10
C LEU A 48 -4.80 16.77 28.79
N GLU A 49 -5.55 16.55 27.71
CA GLU A 49 -6.65 17.44 27.31
C GLU A 49 -7.80 17.47 28.33
N GLU A 50 -8.23 16.30 28.83
CA GLU A 50 -9.32 16.20 29.82
C GLU A 50 -8.95 16.84 31.17
N ASN A 51 -7.66 17.00 31.44
CA ASN A 51 -7.15 17.64 32.64
C ASN A 51 -6.61 19.06 32.38
N GLU A 52 -6.98 19.65 31.25
CA GLU A 52 -6.73 21.03 30.84
C GLU A 52 -5.24 21.37 30.69
N ILE A 53 -4.39 20.38 30.45
CA ILE A 53 -2.97 20.60 30.14
C ILE A 53 -2.87 20.92 28.64
N PRO A 54 -2.37 22.11 28.26
CA PRO A 54 -2.23 22.47 26.85
C PRO A 54 -1.17 21.59 26.15
N ILE A 55 -1.32 21.45 24.84
CA ILE A 55 -0.30 20.87 23.96
C ILE A 55 -0.08 21.90 22.85
N ASP A 56 1.05 22.60 22.90
CA ASP A 56 1.39 23.72 22.03
C ASP A 56 2.32 23.32 20.89
N TYR A 57 3.12 22.26 21.08
CA TYR A 57 4.04 21.74 20.08
C TYR A 57 4.08 20.21 20.13
N ILE A 58 4.26 19.55 18.98
CA ILE A 58 4.41 18.09 18.93
C ILE A 58 5.60 17.70 18.06
N ALA A 59 6.39 16.73 18.52
CA ALA A 59 7.32 16.00 17.66
C ALA A 59 7.10 14.51 17.79
N GLY A 60 7.19 13.81 16.66
CA GLY A 60 6.95 12.38 16.61
C GLY A 60 7.84 11.66 15.61
N THR A 61 8.13 10.40 15.94
CA THR A 61 8.85 9.44 15.11
C THR A 61 8.00 8.20 14.86
N SER A 62 7.95 7.67 13.63
CA SER A 62 7.22 6.43 13.28
C SER A 62 5.75 6.49 13.67
N ILE A 63 5.24 5.56 14.50
CA ILE A 63 3.88 5.65 15.03
C ILE A 63 3.64 6.96 15.82
N GLY A 64 4.64 7.47 16.54
CA GLY A 64 4.57 8.77 17.19
C GLY A 64 4.40 9.91 16.19
N ALA A 65 4.97 9.79 15.00
CA ALA A 65 4.72 10.74 13.90
C ALA A 65 3.29 10.63 13.38
N ILE A 66 2.73 9.43 13.24
CA ILE A 66 1.34 9.22 12.82
C ILE A 66 0.36 9.80 13.84
N VAL A 67 0.54 9.50 15.13
CA VAL A 67 -0.32 10.04 16.19
C VAL A 67 -0.16 11.55 16.30
N GLY A 68 1.08 12.04 16.28
CA GLY A 68 1.39 13.46 16.36
C GLY A 68 0.84 14.26 15.18
N SER A 69 0.97 13.74 13.96
CA SER A 69 0.42 14.37 12.76
C SER A 69 -1.11 14.35 12.76
N LEU A 70 -1.75 13.24 13.14
CA LEU A 70 -3.20 13.15 13.28
C LEU A 70 -3.73 14.21 14.26
N TYR A 71 -3.06 14.36 15.40
CA TYR A 71 -3.41 15.40 16.37
C TYR A 71 -3.20 16.80 15.80
N ALA A 72 -2.04 17.04 15.15
CA ALA A 72 -1.69 18.30 14.52
C ALA A 72 -2.63 18.68 13.36
N ILE A 73 -3.34 17.73 12.74
CA ILE A 73 -4.40 18.01 11.76
C ILE A 73 -5.81 18.06 12.37
N GLY A 74 -5.91 18.03 13.69
CA GLY A 74 -7.16 18.24 14.43
C GLY A 74 -8.01 16.99 14.63
N TYR A 75 -7.43 15.79 14.62
CA TYR A 75 -8.14 14.60 15.10
C TYR A 75 -8.20 14.59 16.63
N THR A 76 -9.30 14.07 17.19
CA THR A 76 -9.37 13.75 18.63
C THR A 76 -8.76 12.37 18.90
N PRO A 77 -8.31 12.08 20.13
CA PRO A 77 -7.84 10.74 20.49
C PRO A 77 -8.85 9.63 20.17
N ASP A 78 -10.15 9.88 20.37
CA ASP A 78 -11.21 8.91 20.07
C ASP A 78 -11.40 8.70 18.56
N GLU A 79 -11.22 9.74 17.74
CA GLU A 79 -11.23 9.59 16.28
C GLU A 79 -10.02 8.81 15.77
N MET A 80 -8.83 9.05 16.35
CA MET A 80 -7.63 8.27 16.02
C MET A 80 -7.79 6.80 16.38
N LEU A 81 -8.39 6.50 17.54
CA LEU A 81 -8.68 5.14 17.94
C LEU A 81 -9.64 4.45 16.96
N ARG A 82 -10.72 5.15 16.56
CA ARG A 82 -11.66 4.61 15.56
C ARG A 82 -10.98 4.32 14.24
N LEU A 83 -10.05 5.19 13.80
CA LEU A 83 -9.25 4.97 12.61
C LEU A 83 -8.37 3.72 12.75
N PHE A 84 -7.62 3.56 13.84
CA PHE A 84 -6.74 2.40 14.03
C PHE A 84 -7.49 1.06 14.10
N LEU A 85 -8.76 1.08 14.51
CA LEU A 85 -9.63 -0.10 14.58
C LEU A 85 -10.48 -0.30 13.32
N SER A 86 -10.35 0.55 12.30
CA SER A 86 -11.18 0.49 11.09
C SER A 86 -10.64 -0.52 10.07
N ASP A 87 -11.53 -1.04 9.22
CA ASP A 87 -11.15 -1.95 8.14
C ASP A 87 -10.23 -1.26 7.14
N GLU A 88 -10.44 0.04 6.87
CA GLU A 88 -9.59 0.86 5.99
C GLU A 88 -8.14 0.84 6.47
N PHE A 89 -7.91 1.09 7.77
CA PHE A 89 -6.57 1.01 8.34
C PHE A 89 -6.01 -0.42 8.28
N GLY A 90 -6.87 -1.43 8.42
CA GLY A 90 -6.59 -2.85 8.14
C GLY A 90 -6.03 -3.09 6.73
N TYR A 91 -6.61 -2.47 5.71
CA TYR A 91 -6.12 -2.54 4.34
C TYR A 91 -4.79 -1.79 4.16
N TRP A 92 -4.60 -0.65 4.83
CA TRP A 92 -3.36 0.13 4.76
C TRP A 92 -2.17 -0.63 5.35
N GLN A 93 -2.35 -1.27 6.51
CA GLN A 93 -1.29 -2.03 7.17
C GLN A 93 -0.96 -3.35 6.46
N SER A 94 -1.96 -4.00 5.85
CA SER A 94 -1.75 -5.29 5.17
C SER A 94 -1.30 -5.12 3.71
N GLY A 95 -1.49 -3.93 3.13
CA GLY A 95 -1.26 -3.67 1.70
C GLY A 95 -2.28 -4.35 0.78
N ARG A 96 -3.36 -4.92 1.33
CA ARG A 96 -4.45 -5.55 0.56
C ARG A 96 -5.34 -4.48 -0.06
N VAL A 97 -5.65 -4.64 -1.34
CA VAL A 97 -6.66 -3.79 -2.00
C VAL A 97 -8.02 -4.07 -1.36
N GLU A 98 -8.78 -3.00 -1.06
CA GLU A 98 -10.14 -3.13 -0.52
C GLU A 98 -11.01 -3.93 -1.50
N ASP A 99 -11.87 -4.80 -0.97
CA ASP A 99 -12.66 -5.75 -1.76
C ASP A 99 -13.49 -5.08 -2.87
N GLU A 100 -13.97 -3.85 -2.63
CA GLU A 100 -14.76 -3.08 -3.60
C GLU A 100 -13.97 -2.58 -4.82
N TYR A 101 -12.64 -2.46 -4.71
CA TYR A 101 -11.76 -1.99 -5.78
C TYR A 101 -11.00 -3.11 -6.50
N VAL A 102 -11.23 -4.37 -6.12
CA VAL A 102 -10.64 -5.51 -6.83
C VAL A 102 -11.22 -5.59 -8.25
N TYR A 103 -10.38 -5.35 -9.25
CA TYR A 103 -10.78 -5.34 -10.65
C TYR A 103 -10.51 -6.69 -11.33
N TYR A 104 -11.52 -7.57 -11.34
CA TYR A 104 -11.37 -8.96 -11.81
C TYR A 104 -11.09 -9.05 -13.33
N PHE A 105 -11.58 -8.09 -14.11
CA PHE A 105 -11.48 -8.10 -15.58
C PHE A 105 -10.04 -8.20 -16.12
N LYS A 106 -9.07 -7.61 -15.42
CA LYS A 106 -7.65 -7.62 -15.79
C LYS A 106 -6.85 -8.78 -15.18
N GLN A 107 -7.46 -9.62 -14.34
CA GLN A 107 -6.72 -10.72 -13.73
C GLN A 107 -6.32 -11.78 -14.79
N PRO A 108 -5.08 -12.30 -14.72
CA PRO A 108 -4.64 -13.39 -15.58
C PRO A 108 -5.42 -14.67 -15.28
N ASP A 109 -5.42 -15.58 -16.25
CA ASP A 109 -6.02 -16.90 -16.02
C ASP A 109 -5.17 -17.69 -15.01
N PRO A 110 -5.77 -18.57 -14.18
CA PRO A 110 -5.01 -19.32 -13.18
C PRO A 110 -4.02 -20.30 -13.83
N SER A 111 -2.74 -20.17 -13.48
CA SER A 111 -1.66 -21.11 -13.83
C SER A 111 -1.38 -22.12 -12.70
N PRO A 112 -0.60 -23.19 -12.89
CA PRO A 112 -0.20 -24.12 -11.81
C PRO A 112 1.10 -23.72 -11.08
N ASP A 113 1.44 -22.43 -11.09
CA ASP A 113 2.56 -21.83 -10.36
C ASP A 113 2.39 -21.86 -8.84
N PHE A 114 3.50 -22.09 -8.13
CA PHE A 114 3.64 -21.90 -6.69
C PHE A 114 4.73 -20.87 -6.33
N MET A 115 5.56 -20.45 -7.30
CA MET A 115 6.59 -19.42 -7.15
C MET A 115 6.62 -18.50 -8.37
N ARG A 116 6.88 -17.20 -8.16
CA ARG A 116 7.05 -16.19 -9.21
C ARG A 116 8.29 -15.36 -8.92
N PHE A 117 9.05 -15.07 -9.96
CA PHE A 117 10.25 -14.26 -9.92
C PHE A 117 10.16 -13.21 -11.01
N ALA A 118 10.73 -12.03 -10.76
CA ALA A 118 10.82 -11.00 -11.76
C ALA A 118 12.29 -10.78 -12.13
N VAL A 119 12.59 -10.82 -13.43
CA VAL A 119 13.94 -10.71 -13.98
C VAL A 119 14.03 -9.39 -14.73
N ASP A 120 14.84 -8.47 -14.22
CA ASP A 120 15.05 -7.16 -14.84
C ASP A 120 15.91 -7.33 -16.10
N LEU A 121 15.40 -6.86 -17.24
CA LEU A 121 16.08 -6.95 -18.53
C LEU A 121 17.06 -5.78 -18.78
N SER A 122 17.04 -4.75 -17.93
CA SER A 122 17.85 -3.54 -18.11
C SER A 122 19.29 -3.69 -17.59
N ASP A 123 19.55 -4.62 -16.67
CA ASP A 123 20.88 -4.86 -16.11
C ASP A 123 21.51 -6.14 -16.68
N SER A 124 22.39 -5.97 -17.68
CA SER A 124 23.04 -7.06 -18.40
C SER A 124 24.03 -7.89 -17.56
N LEU A 125 24.39 -7.45 -16.34
CA LEU A 125 25.48 -8.05 -15.54
C LEU A 125 25.03 -8.64 -14.19
N GLN A 126 23.74 -8.54 -13.83
CA GLN A 126 23.20 -9.15 -12.61
C GLN A 126 21.89 -9.89 -12.89
N ILE A 127 21.98 -11.09 -13.47
CA ILE A 127 20.92 -12.10 -13.37
C ILE A 127 20.94 -12.68 -11.95
N ILE A 128 20.84 -11.82 -10.94
CA ILE A 128 20.46 -12.24 -9.60
C ILE A 128 18.94 -12.09 -9.61
N PRO A 129 18.16 -13.19 -9.64
CA PRO A 129 16.73 -13.05 -9.42
C PRO A 129 16.54 -12.26 -8.13
N ASN A 130 15.69 -11.23 -8.15
CA ASN A 130 15.30 -10.49 -6.95
C ASN A 130 14.55 -11.45 -6.00
N LEU A 131 15.29 -12.33 -5.33
CA LEU A 131 14.81 -13.41 -4.48
C LEU A 131 14.23 -12.86 -3.18
N LEU A 132 14.63 -11.64 -2.80
CA LEU A 132 14.11 -10.94 -1.64
C LEU A 132 13.19 -9.80 -2.10
N PRO A 133 11.92 -9.77 -1.66
CA PRO A 133 11.04 -8.66 -1.96
C PRO A 133 11.60 -7.37 -1.35
N GLN A 134 11.59 -6.27 -2.12
CA GLN A 134 12.04 -4.95 -1.62
C GLN A 134 11.18 -4.42 -0.45
N SER A 135 9.94 -4.90 -0.34
CA SER A 135 9.04 -4.61 0.77
C SER A 135 8.04 -5.75 0.98
N LEU A 136 7.77 -6.11 2.24
CA LEU A 136 6.76 -7.12 2.60
C LEU A 136 5.32 -6.63 2.42
N ILE A 137 5.10 -5.33 2.59
CA ILE A 137 3.77 -4.71 2.47
C ILE A 137 3.71 -3.88 1.19
N ASN A 138 2.65 -4.07 0.40
CA ASN A 138 2.43 -3.28 -0.80
C ASN A 138 2.06 -1.83 -0.42
N PRO A 139 2.83 -0.81 -0.85
CA PRO A 139 2.62 0.58 -0.43
C PRO A 139 1.40 1.24 -1.07
N ILE A 140 0.82 0.63 -2.11
CA ILE A 140 -0.25 1.20 -2.94
C ILE A 140 -1.42 1.75 -2.11
N GLN A 141 -1.88 1.01 -1.10
CA GLN A 141 -2.99 1.43 -0.26
C GLN A 141 -2.65 2.65 0.59
N MET A 142 -1.47 2.59 1.20
CA MET A 142 -1.02 3.64 2.10
C MET A 142 -0.73 4.94 1.35
N ASN A 143 -0.18 4.86 0.13
CA ASN A 143 0.12 6.03 -0.69
C ASN A 143 -1.13 6.88 -0.98
N GLN A 144 -2.24 6.24 -1.40
CA GLN A 144 -3.50 6.98 -1.67
C GLN A 144 -4.15 7.48 -0.37
N ALA A 145 -4.15 6.65 0.68
CA ALA A 145 -4.77 6.97 1.95
C ALA A 145 -4.11 8.16 2.63
N PHE A 146 -2.78 8.20 2.64
CA PHE A 146 -2.02 9.25 3.28
C PHE A 146 -2.15 10.57 2.53
N MET A 147 -2.13 10.52 1.19
CA MET A 147 -2.45 11.69 0.39
C MET A 147 -3.84 12.25 0.78
N ALA A 148 -4.86 11.40 0.82
CA ALA A 148 -6.21 11.85 1.17
C ALA A 148 -6.33 12.42 2.59
N LEU A 149 -5.67 11.78 3.55
CA LEU A 149 -5.70 12.16 4.96
C LEU A 149 -5.01 13.51 5.21
N TYR A 150 -3.87 13.77 4.57
CA TYR A 150 -3.01 14.90 4.89
C TYR A 150 -3.10 16.07 3.90
N ALA A 151 -3.59 15.87 2.68
CA ALA A 151 -3.62 16.93 1.66
C ALA A 151 -4.43 18.18 2.09
N PRO A 152 -5.64 18.06 2.71
CA PRO A 152 -6.39 19.24 3.15
C PRO A 152 -5.63 20.10 4.15
N SER A 153 -4.98 19.48 5.14
CA SER A 153 -4.22 20.21 6.17
C SER A 153 -2.90 20.76 5.65
N THR A 154 -2.20 20.02 4.77
CA THR A 154 -1.02 20.51 4.06
C THR A 154 -1.34 21.78 3.27
N ALA A 155 -2.47 21.77 2.55
CA ALA A 155 -2.95 22.92 1.79
C ALA A 155 -3.30 24.12 2.69
N LYS A 156 -4.02 23.86 3.80
CA LYS A 156 -4.43 24.88 4.77
C LYS A 156 -3.24 25.55 5.43
N SER A 157 -2.23 24.78 5.79
CA SER A 157 -1.02 25.27 6.46
C SER A 157 -0.04 25.96 5.50
N GLY A 158 -0.28 25.85 4.19
CA GLY A 158 0.63 26.40 3.18
C GLY A 158 1.96 25.64 3.13
N TRP A 159 1.91 24.31 3.32
CA TRP A 159 3.08 23.43 3.40
C TRP A 159 4.02 23.75 4.56
N ASP A 160 3.59 24.54 5.53
CA ASP A 160 4.35 24.86 6.75
C ASP A 160 3.71 24.14 7.94
N PHE A 161 4.47 23.33 8.67
CA PHE A 161 3.92 22.54 9.77
C PHE A 161 3.66 23.37 11.03
N ASP A 162 4.16 24.60 11.09
CA ASP A 162 3.88 25.55 12.18
C ASP A 162 2.45 26.11 12.11
N HIS A 163 1.81 26.05 10.94
CA HIS A 163 0.44 26.54 10.72
C HIS A 163 -0.63 25.43 10.76
N LEU A 164 -0.29 24.25 11.28
CA LEU A 164 -1.24 23.18 11.56
C LEU A 164 -2.11 23.52 12.80
N PHE A 165 -3.05 22.64 13.19
CA PHE A 165 -3.87 22.84 14.40
C PHE A 165 -2.98 23.01 15.64
N VAL A 166 -1.86 22.28 15.67
CA VAL A 166 -0.74 22.45 16.58
C VAL A 166 0.55 22.30 15.76
N PRO A 167 1.55 23.18 15.92
CA PRO A 167 2.85 23.05 15.27
C PRO A 167 3.47 21.67 15.45
N PHE A 168 4.01 21.10 14.36
CA PHE A 168 4.47 19.72 14.32
C PHE A 168 5.86 19.56 13.72
N ARG A 169 6.63 18.61 14.26
CA ARG A 169 7.88 18.12 13.68
C ARG A 169 7.81 16.61 13.49
N CYS A 170 8.11 16.16 12.28
CA CYS A 170 8.19 14.74 11.95
C CYS A 170 9.64 14.34 11.75
N VAL A 171 10.07 13.20 12.28
CA VAL A 171 11.45 12.74 12.14
C VAL A 171 11.52 11.50 11.26
N SER A 172 12.36 11.54 10.22
CA SER A 172 12.74 10.39 9.41
C SER A 172 14.26 10.21 9.43
N SER A 173 14.77 9.19 8.76
CA SER A 173 16.20 8.86 8.73
C SER A 173 16.76 8.85 7.33
N ASP A 174 17.89 9.52 7.15
CA ASP A 174 18.76 9.42 5.98
C ASP A 174 19.91 8.47 6.32
N ILE A 175 19.82 7.24 5.81
CA ILE A 175 20.79 6.18 6.10
C ILE A 175 22.12 6.35 5.36
N TYR A 176 22.14 7.13 4.28
CA TYR A 176 23.34 7.36 3.47
C TYR A 176 24.23 8.40 4.13
N HIS A 177 23.64 9.49 4.63
CA HIS A 177 24.35 10.53 5.38
C HIS A 177 24.36 10.28 6.90
N LYS A 178 23.75 9.18 7.35
CA LYS A 178 23.71 8.73 8.75
C LYS A 178 23.15 9.76 9.72
N LYS A 179 22.05 10.42 9.35
CA LYS A 179 21.46 11.52 10.13
C LYS A 179 19.95 11.44 10.18
N ALA A 180 19.37 11.99 11.25
CA ALA A 180 17.95 12.29 11.31
C ALA A 180 17.61 13.45 10.35
N VAL A 181 16.43 13.37 9.76
CA VAL A 181 15.83 14.40 8.92
C VAL A 181 14.57 14.89 9.62
N VAL A 182 14.59 16.16 10.02
CA VAL A 182 13.46 16.82 10.66
C VAL A 182 12.62 17.52 9.60
N TRP A 183 11.36 17.12 9.48
CA TRP A 183 10.38 17.76 8.64
C TRP A 183 9.64 18.83 9.42
N ARG A 184 9.77 20.06 8.94
CA ARG A 184 9.06 21.27 9.41
C ARG A 184 8.12 21.84 8.35
N ASN A 185 8.26 21.39 7.11
CA ASN A 185 7.50 21.88 5.97
C ASN A 185 7.51 20.82 4.85
N GLY A 186 6.77 21.12 3.79
CA GLY A 186 6.59 20.26 2.62
C GLY A 186 5.26 19.52 2.67
N ASP A 187 5.23 18.38 1.98
CA ASP A 187 4.06 17.51 1.95
C ASP A 187 4.01 16.64 3.23
N LEU A 188 2.96 16.81 4.03
CA LEU A 188 2.81 16.10 5.31
C LEU A 188 2.60 14.59 5.11
N SER A 189 1.96 14.18 4.01
CA SER A 189 1.81 12.76 3.66
C SER A 189 3.18 12.12 3.46
N GLN A 190 4.07 12.75 2.69
CA GLN A 190 5.44 12.26 2.49
C GLN A 190 6.26 12.24 3.78
N ALA A 191 6.16 13.29 4.61
CA ALA A 191 6.89 13.37 5.87
C ALA A 191 6.53 12.21 6.81
N VAL A 192 5.22 12.00 7.05
CA VAL A 192 4.74 10.93 7.92
C VAL A 192 5.01 9.56 7.29
N ARG A 193 4.82 9.42 5.97
CA ARG A 193 5.11 8.17 5.24
C ARG A 193 6.58 7.78 5.33
N ALA A 194 7.50 8.73 5.19
CA ALA A 194 8.94 8.51 5.36
C ALA A 194 9.28 8.10 6.80
N SER A 195 8.68 8.78 7.78
CA SER A 195 8.92 8.54 9.22
C SER A 195 8.52 7.14 9.70
N MET A 196 7.60 6.45 9.01
CA MET A 196 7.22 5.07 9.31
C MET A 196 7.84 4.00 8.40
N THR A 197 8.75 4.38 7.49
CA THR A 197 9.33 3.44 6.52
C THR A 197 10.38 2.57 7.19
N PHE A 198 9.93 1.54 7.89
CA PHE A 198 10.83 0.54 8.45
C PHE A 198 11.46 -0.31 7.33
N PRO A 199 12.79 -0.51 7.31
CA PRO A 199 13.48 -1.29 6.29
C PRO A 199 12.86 -2.69 6.07
N PHE A 200 12.81 -3.14 4.82
CA PHE A 200 12.22 -4.41 4.37
C PHE A 200 10.70 -4.56 4.55
N PHE A 201 10.05 -3.80 5.42
CA PHE A 201 8.58 -3.81 5.55
C PHE A 201 7.92 -2.89 4.53
N PHE A 202 8.40 -1.65 4.46
CA PHE A 202 7.83 -0.62 3.61
C PHE A 202 8.87 -0.08 2.62
N LYS A 203 8.41 0.23 1.41
CA LYS A 203 9.24 0.88 0.39
C LYS A 203 9.61 2.31 0.81
N PRO A 204 10.88 2.73 0.68
CA PRO A 204 11.32 4.06 1.08
C PRO A 204 10.76 5.18 0.21
N ILE A 205 10.61 6.35 0.83
CA ILE A 205 10.22 7.59 0.15
C ILE A 205 11.49 8.34 -0.25
N TRP A 206 11.56 8.75 -1.50
CA TRP A 206 12.71 9.49 -2.02
C TRP A 206 12.50 10.99 -1.82
N LYS A 207 13.51 11.67 -1.28
CA LYS A 207 13.56 13.12 -1.14
C LYS A 207 14.93 13.61 -1.56
N ASP A 208 14.99 14.60 -2.45
CA ASP A 208 16.24 15.21 -2.92
C ASP A 208 17.29 14.17 -3.40
N GLY A 209 16.82 13.09 -4.04
CA GLY A 209 17.66 12.01 -4.53
C GLY A 209 18.12 10.99 -3.48
N VAL A 210 17.66 11.10 -2.23
CA VAL A 210 18.02 10.20 -1.13
C VAL A 210 16.78 9.44 -0.64
N PRO A 211 16.84 8.11 -0.45
CA PRO A 211 15.75 7.36 0.15
C PRO A 211 15.73 7.58 1.67
N LEU A 212 14.55 7.88 2.19
CA LEU A 212 14.28 8.11 3.59
C LEU A 212 13.58 6.90 4.22
N PHE A 213 14.00 6.62 5.45
CA PHE A 213 13.53 5.50 6.28
C PHE A 213 12.96 6.01 7.60
N ASP A 214 12.47 5.09 8.40
CA ASP A 214 11.89 5.35 9.71
C ASP A 214 12.84 6.18 10.59
N GLY A 215 12.30 7.21 11.25
CA GLY A 215 13.10 8.11 12.09
C GLY A 215 13.74 7.40 13.27
N GLY A 216 13.18 6.26 13.70
CA GLY A 216 13.63 5.47 14.83
C GLY A 216 15.05 4.92 14.67
N ILE A 217 15.56 4.88 13.44
CA ILE A 217 16.94 4.48 13.14
C ILE A 217 17.96 5.43 13.81
N TYR A 218 17.72 6.75 13.75
CA TYR A 218 18.66 7.75 14.30
C TYR A 218 18.11 8.58 15.45
N ASN A 219 16.79 8.77 15.53
CA ASN A 219 16.17 9.54 16.60
C ASN A 219 14.72 9.04 16.84
N ASN A 220 14.59 8.01 17.68
CA ASN A 220 13.30 7.42 18.00
C ASN A 220 12.47 8.23 19.01
N PHE A 221 13.07 9.23 19.67
CA PHE A 221 12.42 10.02 20.70
C PHE A 221 12.90 11.49 20.61
N PRO A 222 12.21 12.32 19.79
CA PRO A 222 12.76 13.57 19.29
C PRO A 222 12.64 14.73 20.29
N VAL A 223 13.18 14.56 21.50
CA VAL A 223 13.20 15.60 22.53
C VAL A 223 14.13 16.76 22.15
N ASP A 224 15.27 16.46 21.56
CA ASP A 224 16.23 17.41 21.02
C ASP A 224 15.59 18.30 19.96
N VAL A 225 14.74 17.72 19.11
CA VAL A 225 14.00 18.46 18.07
C VAL A 225 13.00 19.43 18.67
N ILE A 226 12.21 19.02 19.68
CA ILE A 226 11.30 19.93 20.38
C ILE A 226 12.05 21.09 21.03
N LYS A 227 13.17 20.80 21.70
CA LYS A 227 14.01 21.83 22.33
C LYS A 227 14.59 22.80 21.30
N ALA A 228 15.16 22.28 20.21
CA ALA A 228 15.83 23.10 19.21
C ALA A 228 14.86 23.94 18.36
N GLU A 229 13.68 23.42 18.03
CA GLU A 229 12.76 24.07 17.08
C GLU A 229 11.71 24.95 17.78
N PHE A 230 11.31 24.63 19.01
CA PHE A 230 10.25 25.33 19.72
C PHE A 230 10.65 25.84 21.11
N ASN A 231 11.58 25.16 21.79
CA ASN A 231 12.05 25.49 23.14
C ASN A 231 10.91 25.81 24.14
N PRO A 232 9.97 24.86 24.36
CA PRO A 232 8.84 25.08 25.27
C PRO A 232 9.27 25.12 26.74
N ASP A 233 8.44 25.75 27.57
CA ASP A 233 8.68 25.87 29.02
C ASP A 233 8.54 24.53 29.77
N PHE A 234 7.82 23.56 29.20
CA PHE A 234 7.66 22.22 29.75
C PHE A 234 7.56 21.18 28.63
N ILE A 235 8.29 20.08 28.75
CA ILE A 235 8.21 18.95 27.81
C ILE A 235 7.55 17.76 28.50
N PHE A 236 6.51 17.19 27.87
CA PHE A 236 5.97 15.90 28.26
C PHE A 236 6.34 14.83 27.25
N GLY A 237 7.04 13.80 27.70
CA GLY A 237 7.49 12.68 26.89
C GLY A 237 6.58 11.46 27.00
N SER A 238 6.23 10.86 25.88
CA SER A 238 5.55 9.56 25.84
C SER A 238 6.40 8.58 25.03
N SER A 239 7.01 7.60 25.72
CA SER A 239 7.84 6.59 25.10
C SER A 239 7.18 5.21 25.18
N VAL A 240 7.01 4.58 24.03
CA VAL A 240 6.55 3.18 23.87
C VAL A 240 7.68 2.27 23.36
N ALA A 241 8.89 2.81 23.27
CA ALA A 241 10.08 2.07 22.90
C ALA A 241 10.37 1.02 23.99
N GLY A 242 10.35 -0.25 23.58
CA GLY A 242 10.70 -1.37 24.44
C GLY A 242 12.17 -1.74 24.30
N THR A 243 12.74 -2.35 25.34
CA THR A 243 14.02 -3.05 25.22
C THR A 243 13.80 -4.31 24.39
N PRO A 244 14.51 -4.50 23.27
CA PRO A 244 14.34 -5.70 22.46
C PRO A 244 14.78 -6.93 23.25
N ASN A 245 13.89 -7.92 23.35
CA ASN A 245 14.22 -9.20 23.95
C ASN A 245 15.06 -10.04 22.98
N PRO A 246 16.08 -10.79 23.46
CA PRO A 246 16.82 -11.72 22.62
C PRO A 246 15.87 -12.67 21.88
N SER A 247 16.00 -12.76 20.57
CA SER A 247 15.14 -13.58 19.74
C SER A 247 15.96 -14.28 18.65
N ALA A 248 15.56 -15.50 18.30
CA ALA A 248 16.07 -16.22 17.12
C ALA A 248 15.35 -15.79 15.83
N ASP A 249 14.27 -15.01 15.94
CA ASP A 249 13.55 -14.45 14.79
C ASP A 249 14.39 -13.35 14.14
N LEU A 250 14.79 -13.57 12.89
CA LEU A 250 15.59 -12.64 12.09
C LEU A 250 14.97 -11.24 12.05
N MET A 251 13.65 -11.13 11.96
CA MET A 251 12.96 -9.84 11.88
C MET A 251 13.09 -9.07 13.20
N LYS A 252 13.03 -9.76 14.34
CA LYS A 252 13.24 -9.17 15.67
C LYS A 252 14.71 -8.85 15.96
N GLN A 253 15.64 -9.40 15.18
CA GLN A 253 17.07 -9.07 15.27
C GLN A 253 17.43 -7.82 14.44
N ILE A 254 16.78 -7.61 13.30
CA ILE A 254 17.05 -6.44 12.44
C ILE A 254 16.77 -5.12 13.17
N GLU A 255 15.68 -5.06 13.94
CA GLU A 255 15.30 -3.87 14.71
C GLU A 255 16.42 -3.33 15.63
N PRO A 256 16.98 -4.10 16.60
CA PRO A 256 18.12 -3.66 17.41
C PRO A 256 19.43 -3.47 16.63
N MET A 257 19.60 -4.09 15.46
CA MET A 257 20.80 -3.90 14.62
C MET A 257 20.80 -2.56 13.88
N VAL A 258 19.62 -2.10 13.44
CA VAL A 258 19.49 -0.89 12.62
C VAL A 258 19.24 0.34 13.49
N MET A 259 18.50 0.21 14.60
CA MET A 259 18.24 1.33 15.51
C MET A 259 19.50 1.70 16.31
N ARG A 260 19.91 2.96 16.24
CA ARG A 260 20.96 3.50 17.10
C ARG A 260 20.41 3.74 18.51
N GLY A 261 21.28 3.65 19.51
CA GLY A 261 20.96 4.09 20.88
C GLY A 261 20.39 5.52 20.85
N THR A 262 19.11 5.63 21.16
CA THR A 262 18.38 6.90 21.28
C THR A 262 18.38 7.28 22.75
N GLU A 263 18.66 8.54 23.04
CA GLU A 263 18.50 9.08 24.39
C GLU A 263 17.00 9.29 24.64
N TYR A 264 16.45 8.52 25.57
CA TYR A 264 15.03 8.60 25.92
C TYR A 264 14.75 9.50 27.12
N ASP A 265 15.75 10.25 27.60
CA ASP A 265 15.65 11.01 28.84
C ASP A 265 15.18 12.45 28.61
N ILE A 266 14.40 12.95 29.57
CA ILE A 266 14.04 14.36 29.68
C ILE A 266 14.52 14.78 31.06
N SER A 267 15.47 15.74 31.10
CA SER A 267 15.98 16.26 32.36
C SER A 267 14.83 16.75 33.24
N GLU A 268 14.97 16.57 34.55
CA GLU A 268 13.95 16.98 35.51
C GLU A 268 13.61 18.47 35.40
N ASP A 269 14.57 19.31 35.02
CA ASP A 269 14.36 20.74 34.81
C ASP A 269 13.47 21.03 33.58
N ASP A 270 13.68 20.29 32.48
CA ASP A 270 12.99 20.56 31.20
C ASP A 270 11.58 19.95 31.15
N GLY A 271 11.32 18.87 31.90
CA GLY A 271 10.02 18.23 31.79
C GLY A 271 9.85 16.92 32.54
N MET A 272 8.86 16.14 32.09
CA MET A 272 8.53 14.82 32.61
C MET A 272 8.30 13.85 31.47
N MET A 273 8.44 12.55 31.76
CA MET A 273 8.14 11.52 30.77
C MET A 273 7.43 10.32 31.37
N ILE A 274 6.73 9.58 30.51
CA ILE A 274 6.21 8.27 30.80
C ILE A 274 6.77 7.26 29.80
N GLN A 275 7.32 6.16 30.31
CA GLN A 275 7.74 5.02 29.52
C GLN A 275 6.80 3.84 29.71
N PHE A 276 6.33 3.27 28.61
CA PHE A 276 5.47 2.09 28.57
C PHE A 276 6.26 0.86 28.14
N GLN A 277 5.89 -0.29 28.70
CA GLN A 277 6.45 -1.58 28.32
C GLN A 277 5.31 -2.53 27.97
N PHE A 278 5.30 -2.98 26.71
CA PHE A 278 4.32 -3.93 26.18
C PHE A 278 5.07 -5.11 25.54
N PRO A 279 5.57 -6.07 26.35
CA PRO A 279 6.39 -7.17 25.85
C PRO A 279 5.61 -8.11 24.90
N ASP A 280 4.29 -8.25 25.12
CA ASP A 280 3.42 -9.18 24.39
C ASP A 280 2.69 -8.54 23.20
N VAL A 281 3.13 -7.36 22.75
CA VAL A 281 2.50 -6.61 21.64
C VAL A 281 3.49 -6.49 20.50
N ASN A 282 3.13 -7.01 19.33
CA ASN A 282 3.92 -6.90 18.12
C ASN A 282 3.70 -5.55 17.42
N LEU A 283 4.56 -5.22 16.46
CA LEU A 283 4.54 -3.95 15.74
C LEU A 283 3.23 -3.65 14.99
N LEU A 284 2.49 -4.69 14.58
CA LEU A 284 1.25 -4.56 13.80
C LEU A 284 -0.02 -5.00 14.56
N ASP A 285 0.04 -5.15 15.88
CA ASP A 285 -1.10 -5.58 16.72
C ASP A 285 -2.12 -4.45 17.00
N PHE A 286 -2.50 -3.69 15.97
CA PHE A 286 -3.47 -2.60 16.06
C PHE A 286 -4.88 -3.01 16.56
N PRO A 287 -5.37 -4.25 16.42
CA PRO A 287 -6.61 -4.67 17.08
C PRO A 287 -6.61 -4.48 18.61
N ARG A 288 -5.42 -4.41 19.25
CA ARG A 288 -5.27 -4.11 20.69
C ARG A 288 -5.19 -2.61 20.99
N ALA A 289 -5.38 -1.72 20.03
CA ALA A 289 -5.21 -0.28 20.21
C ALA A 289 -6.05 0.29 21.37
N LYS A 290 -7.25 -0.23 21.60
CA LYS A 290 -8.10 0.21 22.72
C LYS A 290 -7.46 -0.07 24.08
N GLU A 291 -6.99 -1.30 24.29
CA GLU A 291 -6.31 -1.72 25.51
C GLU A 291 -5.09 -0.84 25.80
N LEU A 292 -4.28 -0.57 24.76
CA LEU A 292 -3.08 0.24 24.86
C LEU A 292 -3.38 1.71 25.16
N MET A 293 -4.40 2.26 24.50
CA MET A 293 -4.89 3.62 24.77
C MET A 293 -5.39 3.75 26.21
N ASP A 294 -6.14 2.79 26.71
CA ASP A 294 -6.68 2.81 28.08
C ASP A 294 -5.55 2.77 29.13
N GLU A 295 -4.51 1.96 28.87
CA GLU A 295 -3.31 1.94 29.71
C GLU A 295 -2.54 3.27 29.67
N GLY A 296 -2.37 3.84 28.48
CA GLY A 296 -1.78 5.17 28.27
C GLY A 296 -2.48 6.25 29.07
N TYR A 297 -3.82 6.24 29.05
CA TYR A 297 -4.67 7.17 29.77
C TYR A 297 -4.52 7.00 31.29
N ARG A 298 -4.69 5.76 31.79
CA ARG A 298 -4.66 5.43 33.22
C ARG A 298 -3.32 5.83 33.85
N ARG A 299 -2.20 5.53 33.20
CA ARG A 299 -0.89 5.88 33.77
C ARG A 299 -0.60 7.38 33.73
N THR A 300 -1.06 8.08 32.70
CA THR A 300 -0.91 9.55 32.63
C THR A 300 -1.74 10.22 33.71
N LEU A 301 -2.96 9.74 33.99
CA LEU A 301 -3.74 10.20 35.14
C LEU A 301 -3.01 10.02 36.47
N GLY A 302 -2.27 8.92 36.64
CA GLY A 302 -1.44 8.70 37.83
C GLY A 302 -0.33 9.73 38.03
N MET A 303 0.03 10.49 36.99
CA MET A 303 1.05 11.56 37.03
C MET A 303 0.45 12.97 36.94
N ILE A 304 -0.88 13.09 36.82
CA ILE A 304 -1.51 14.36 36.44
C ILE A 304 -1.31 15.46 37.47
N ASP A 305 -1.31 15.11 38.76
CA ASP A 305 -1.09 16.07 39.84
C ASP A 305 0.33 16.64 39.79
N SER A 306 1.33 15.82 39.49
CA SER A 306 2.72 16.26 39.30
C SER A 306 2.87 17.14 38.06
N ILE A 307 2.19 16.81 36.95
CA ILE A 307 2.15 17.63 35.74
C ILE A 307 1.51 18.99 36.05
N ARG A 308 0.39 19.00 36.78
CA ARG A 308 -0.34 20.23 37.17
C ARG A 308 0.46 21.15 38.09
N GLN A 309 1.39 20.61 38.88
CA GLN A 309 2.29 21.43 39.70
C GLN A 309 3.32 22.19 38.85
N ARG A 310 3.73 21.63 37.71
CA ARG A 310 4.76 22.20 36.84
C ARG A 310 4.19 23.02 35.69
N VAL A 311 3.02 22.63 35.19
CA VAL A 311 2.28 23.38 34.19
C VAL A 311 1.19 24.16 34.91
N THR A 312 1.25 25.49 34.91
CA THR A 312 0.27 26.39 35.55
C THR A 312 -0.83 26.83 34.60
N ARG A 313 -0.52 26.94 33.30
CA ARG A 313 -1.49 27.28 32.25
C ARG A 313 -2.55 26.18 32.11
N ARG A 314 -3.82 26.57 31.97
CA ARG A 314 -4.95 25.65 31.77
C ARG A 314 -5.73 26.04 30.53
N VAL A 315 -6.04 25.06 29.69
CA VAL A 315 -6.89 25.24 28.52
C VAL A 315 -8.05 24.25 28.60
N PRO A 316 -9.29 24.71 28.84
CA PRO A 316 -10.44 23.83 28.95
C PRO A 316 -10.64 22.98 27.68
N LEU A 317 -11.00 21.70 27.85
CA LEU A 317 -11.26 20.79 26.73
C LEU A 317 -12.34 21.34 25.77
N SER A 318 -13.30 22.11 26.28
CA SER A 318 -14.33 22.78 25.46
C SER A 318 -13.74 23.80 24.48
N GLU A 319 -12.71 24.52 24.90
CA GLU A 319 -11.97 25.48 24.08
C GLU A 319 -11.14 24.77 23.00
N VAL A 320 -10.38 23.73 23.40
CA VAL A 320 -9.61 22.90 22.45
C VAL A 320 -10.53 22.33 21.38
N ASN A 321 -11.70 21.81 21.77
CA ASN A 321 -12.69 21.28 20.84
C ASN A 321 -13.33 22.35 19.95
N ALA A 322 -13.53 23.57 20.46
CA ALA A 322 -14.01 24.69 19.65
C ALA A 322 -12.98 25.09 18.60
N ARG A 323 -11.69 25.24 18.98
CA ARG A 323 -10.57 25.51 18.07
C ARG A 323 -10.44 24.40 17.02
N ARG A 324 -10.56 23.14 17.43
CA ARG A 324 -10.49 21.96 16.56
C ARG A 324 -11.60 21.96 15.52
N ARG A 325 -12.86 22.22 15.94
CA ARG A 325 -13.99 22.35 15.02
C ARG A 325 -13.78 23.50 14.02
N ALA A 326 -13.32 24.65 14.48
CA ALA A 326 -13.03 25.80 13.61
C ALA A 326 -11.92 25.48 12.59
N TYR A 327 -10.84 24.83 13.04
CA TYR A 327 -9.74 24.39 12.17
C TYR A 327 -10.24 23.43 11.10
N ARG A 328 -10.95 22.36 11.49
CA ARG A 328 -11.47 21.35 10.55
C ARG A 328 -12.48 21.93 9.56
N ALA A 329 -13.36 22.84 10.01
CA ALA A 329 -14.31 23.52 9.13
C ALA A 329 -13.62 24.43 8.10
N SER A 330 -12.38 24.87 8.38
CA SER A 330 -11.59 25.70 7.47
C SER A 330 -10.77 24.91 6.45
N LEU A 331 -10.74 23.58 6.55
CA LEU A 331 -9.98 22.73 5.63
C LEU A 331 -10.64 22.74 4.24
N PRO A 332 -9.85 22.85 3.15
CA PRO A 332 -10.39 22.74 1.81
C PRO A 332 -10.94 21.32 1.57
N LYS A 333 -12.07 21.23 0.88
CA LYS A 333 -12.62 19.94 0.46
C LYS A 333 -11.67 19.26 -0.52
N LEU A 334 -11.43 17.97 -0.34
CA LEU A 334 -10.58 17.16 -1.23
C LEU A 334 -11.34 16.82 -2.52
N MET A 335 -11.43 17.81 -3.40
CA MET A 335 -11.97 17.68 -4.76
C MET A 335 -10.85 17.93 -5.74
N PHE A 336 -10.73 17.07 -6.74
CA PHE A 336 -9.67 17.12 -7.74
C PHE A 336 -10.20 17.64 -9.07
N LYS A 337 -9.31 18.18 -9.91
CA LYS A 337 -9.68 18.64 -11.26
C LYS A 337 -8.68 18.27 -12.34
N ASN A 338 -7.42 18.66 -12.16
CA ASN A 338 -6.38 18.37 -13.15
C ASN A 338 -5.57 17.15 -12.71
N ILE A 339 -5.09 16.40 -13.69
CA ILE A 339 -4.26 15.22 -13.48
C ILE A 339 -2.96 15.41 -14.27
N TYR A 340 -1.83 15.17 -13.61
CA TYR A 340 -0.50 15.24 -14.21
C TYR A 340 0.23 13.92 -13.99
N VAL A 341 0.64 13.27 -15.08
CA VAL A 341 1.31 11.95 -15.02
C VAL A 341 2.80 12.08 -15.33
N THR A 342 3.64 11.60 -14.41
CA THR A 342 5.10 11.63 -14.48
C THR A 342 5.69 10.23 -14.29
N GLY A 343 7.01 10.07 -14.44
CA GLY A 343 7.70 8.79 -14.28
C GLY A 343 7.65 7.84 -15.48
N VAL A 344 6.97 8.24 -16.58
CA VAL A 344 6.72 7.38 -17.74
C VAL A 344 6.99 8.08 -19.09
N THR A 345 7.19 7.29 -20.14
CA THR A 345 7.37 7.79 -21.52
C THR A 345 6.09 8.43 -22.07
N GLY A 346 6.18 9.21 -23.14
CA GLY A 346 5.01 9.89 -23.73
C GLY A 346 3.91 8.94 -24.23
N ALA A 347 4.24 7.72 -24.67
CA ALA A 347 3.23 6.73 -25.05
C ALA A 347 2.50 6.16 -23.83
N GLN A 348 3.25 5.79 -22.79
CA GLN A 348 2.72 5.27 -21.53
C GLN A 348 1.88 6.33 -20.80
N ARG A 349 2.32 7.60 -20.81
CA ARG A 349 1.58 8.73 -20.26
C ARG A 349 0.18 8.82 -20.88
N ARG A 350 0.09 8.81 -22.22
CA ARG A 350 -1.19 8.85 -22.93
C ARG A 350 -2.10 7.69 -22.53
N TYR A 351 -1.56 6.47 -22.42
CA TYR A 351 -2.35 5.32 -21.95
C TYR A 351 -2.91 5.53 -20.52
N VAL A 352 -2.08 6.00 -19.59
CA VAL A 352 -2.50 6.27 -18.20
C VAL A 352 -3.58 7.36 -18.17
N GLU A 353 -3.34 8.48 -18.86
CA GLU A 353 -4.29 9.61 -18.94
C GLU A 353 -5.61 9.18 -19.58
N GLU A 354 -5.58 8.39 -20.66
CA GLU A 354 -6.79 7.85 -21.30
C GLU A 354 -7.56 6.90 -20.38
N GLN A 355 -6.88 6.08 -19.57
CA GLN A 355 -7.56 5.22 -18.59
C GLN A 355 -8.22 6.06 -17.49
N LEU A 356 -7.54 7.10 -17.01
CA LEU A 356 -8.08 8.01 -16.00
C LEU A 356 -9.28 8.79 -16.53
N HIS A 357 -9.15 9.45 -17.69
CA HIS A 357 -10.22 10.26 -18.28
C HIS A 357 -11.48 9.47 -18.67
N ARG A 358 -11.39 8.13 -18.79
CA ARG A 358 -12.57 7.28 -18.97
C ARG A 358 -13.43 7.20 -17.71
N ASP A 359 -12.80 7.18 -16.54
CA ASP A 359 -13.48 7.00 -15.25
C ASP A 359 -13.73 8.34 -14.53
N ILE A 360 -12.84 9.31 -14.71
CA ILE A 360 -12.88 10.63 -14.07
C ILE A 360 -12.64 11.74 -15.10
N ASN A 361 -13.66 12.55 -15.36
CA ASN A 361 -13.58 13.66 -16.31
C ASN A 361 -14.13 14.94 -15.66
N GLY A 362 -13.34 16.01 -15.65
CA GLY A 362 -13.69 17.24 -14.96
C GLY A 362 -13.34 17.21 -13.47
N GLU A 363 -14.25 17.67 -12.61
CA GLU A 363 -14.03 17.65 -11.15
C GLU A 363 -14.49 16.32 -10.56
N PHE A 364 -13.64 15.70 -9.73
CA PHE A 364 -13.89 14.37 -9.18
C PHE A 364 -13.49 14.27 -7.70
N SER A 365 -14.13 13.32 -7.01
CA SER A 365 -13.94 13.02 -5.59
C SER A 365 -12.82 12.00 -5.36
N MET A 366 -12.38 11.86 -4.10
CA MET A 366 -11.43 10.83 -3.70
C MET A 366 -11.94 9.41 -4.00
N GLU A 367 -13.25 9.15 -3.85
CA GLU A 367 -13.84 7.83 -4.11
C GLU A 367 -13.78 7.46 -5.59
N GLU A 368 -14.01 8.43 -6.48
CA GLU A 368 -13.85 8.23 -7.92
C GLU A 368 -12.38 8.03 -8.29
N PHE A 369 -11.47 8.77 -7.65
CA PHE A 369 -10.04 8.56 -7.81
C PHE A 369 -9.61 7.16 -7.35
N LYS A 370 -10.04 6.67 -6.18
CA LYS A 370 -9.72 5.31 -5.68
C LYS A 370 -10.11 4.25 -6.70
N ARG A 371 -11.33 4.33 -7.27
CA ARG A 371 -11.79 3.40 -8.32
C ARG A 371 -10.85 3.39 -9.52
N ALA A 372 -10.50 4.56 -10.04
CA ALA A 372 -9.59 4.66 -11.19
C ALA A 372 -8.17 4.18 -10.84
N TYR A 373 -7.68 4.54 -9.66
CA TYR A 373 -6.35 4.21 -9.13
C TYR A 373 -6.12 2.70 -9.03
N PHE A 374 -7.01 1.95 -8.36
CA PHE A 374 -6.87 0.50 -8.24
C PHE A 374 -7.12 -0.24 -9.55
N LYS A 375 -8.00 0.28 -10.41
CA LYS A 375 -8.21 -0.26 -11.75
C LYS A 375 -6.97 -0.12 -12.63
N MET A 376 -6.19 0.95 -12.48
CA MET A 376 -4.89 1.07 -13.17
C MET A 376 -3.87 0.08 -12.62
N LEU A 377 -3.76 -0.03 -11.29
CA LEU A 377 -2.81 -0.90 -10.61
C LEU A 377 -3.08 -2.40 -10.76
N SER A 378 -4.26 -2.77 -11.26
CA SER A 378 -4.51 -4.14 -11.74
C SER A 378 -3.73 -4.52 -13.01
N ASN A 379 -3.06 -3.55 -13.66
CA ASN A 379 -2.15 -3.80 -14.77
C ASN A 379 -0.75 -4.19 -14.23
N SER A 380 -0.27 -5.40 -14.54
CA SER A 380 0.98 -5.95 -13.99
C SER A 380 2.25 -5.13 -14.28
N LYS A 381 2.25 -4.30 -15.32
CA LYS A 381 3.40 -3.46 -15.70
C LYS A 381 3.47 -2.19 -14.86
N ILE A 382 2.36 -1.73 -14.27
CA ILE A 382 2.37 -0.60 -13.35
C ILE A 382 2.68 -1.13 -11.95
N LYS A 383 3.92 -0.95 -11.51
CA LYS A 383 4.42 -1.45 -10.22
C LYS A 383 3.88 -0.62 -9.05
N GLU A 384 3.80 0.69 -9.24
CA GLU A 384 3.36 1.62 -8.20
C GLU A 384 2.88 2.92 -8.84
N ILE A 385 1.91 3.56 -8.20
CA ILE A 385 1.53 4.94 -8.49
C ILE A 385 1.64 5.68 -7.16
N ILE A 386 2.42 6.77 -7.14
CA ILE A 386 2.58 7.62 -5.95
C ILE A 386 1.78 8.89 -6.21
N PRO A 387 0.60 9.05 -5.57
CA PRO A 387 -0.25 10.21 -5.80
C PRO A 387 0.12 11.36 -4.85
N GLN A 388 0.09 12.58 -5.38
CA GLN A 388 0.32 13.81 -4.63
C GLN A 388 -0.77 14.82 -5.00
N ALA A 389 -1.36 15.45 -3.99
CA ALA A 389 -2.44 16.42 -4.17
C ALA A 389 -1.92 17.83 -3.85
N VAL A 390 -1.94 18.71 -4.85
CA VAL A 390 -1.46 20.09 -4.72
C VAL A 390 -2.65 21.04 -4.79
N TYR A 391 -2.86 21.85 -3.75
CA TYR A 391 -4.02 22.73 -3.70
C TYR A 391 -3.87 23.97 -4.59
N ASN A 392 -4.81 24.14 -5.50
CA ASN A 392 -4.90 25.27 -6.39
C ASN A 392 -5.79 26.37 -5.78
N ARG A 393 -5.16 27.38 -5.18
CA ARG A 393 -5.88 28.50 -4.52
C ARG A 393 -6.75 29.34 -5.45
N LYS A 394 -6.54 29.29 -6.77
CA LYS A 394 -7.36 30.03 -7.74
C LYS A 394 -8.67 29.31 -8.03
N ASN A 395 -8.59 27.99 -8.22
CA ASN A 395 -9.74 27.17 -8.61
C ASN A 395 -10.45 26.52 -7.41
N LEU A 396 -9.89 26.64 -6.20
CA LEU A 396 -10.38 26.06 -4.95
C LEU A 396 -10.52 24.53 -4.98
N ASN A 397 -9.66 23.86 -5.76
CA ASN A 397 -9.59 22.41 -5.90
C ASN A 397 -8.12 21.92 -5.86
N PHE A 398 -7.93 20.60 -5.91
CA PHE A 398 -6.62 19.96 -5.92
C PHE A 398 -6.24 19.52 -7.33
N ASP A 399 -4.99 19.80 -7.70
CA ASP A 399 -4.31 19.25 -8.85
C ASP A 399 -3.62 17.94 -8.41
N LEU A 400 -3.88 16.85 -9.13
CA LEU A 400 -3.41 15.52 -8.79
C LEU A 400 -2.19 15.14 -9.63
N TYR A 401 -1.04 14.97 -8.98
CA TYR A 401 0.20 14.52 -9.59
C TYR A 401 0.39 13.02 -9.31
N LEU A 402 0.60 12.23 -10.36
CA LEU A 402 0.79 10.80 -10.29
C LEU A 402 2.19 10.46 -10.80
N ASP A 403 3.10 10.09 -9.90
CA ASP A 403 4.39 9.49 -10.28
C ASP A 403 4.17 7.99 -10.49
N VAL A 404 4.18 7.57 -11.75
CA VAL A 404 3.88 6.20 -12.16
C VAL A 404 5.19 5.46 -12.37
N ARG A 405 5.38 4.35 -11.64
CA ARG A 405 6.56 3.51 -11.78
C ARG A 405 6.22 2.23 -12.51
N ILE A 406 6.91 2.01 -13.62
CA ILE A 406 6.70 0.88 -14.52
C ILE A 406 7.77 -0.19 -14.27
N ASN A 407 7.39 -1.45 -14.47
CA ASN A 407 8.30 -2.58 -14.45
C ASN A 407 8.78 -2.94 -15.87
N GLU A 408 10.08 -3.16 -16.05
CA GLU A 408 10.66 -3.73 -17.29
C GLU A 408 11.07 -5.20 -17.13
N GLU A 409 10.68 -5.81 -16.01
CA GLU A 409 10.99 -7.21 -15.69
C GLU A 409 10.12 -8.20 -16.49
N VAL A 410 10.70 -9.35 -16.84
CA VAL A 410 9.95 -10.55 -17.27
C VAL A 410 9.59 -11.34 -16.03
N GLU A 411 8.31 -11.69 -15.85
CA GLU A 411 7.88 -12.55 -14.77
C GLU A 411 8.04 -14.02 -15.17
N VAL A 412 8.84 -14.75 -14.41
CA VAL A 412 9.10 -16.19 -14.53
C VAL A 412 8.34 -16.90 -13.41
N SER A 413 7.44 -17.79 -13.78
CA SER A 413 6.64 -18.59 -12.85
C SER A 413 7.12 -20.03 -12.83
N ILE A 414 7.30 -20.61 -11.64
CA ILE A 414 7.65 -22.03 -11.45
C ILE A 414 6.53 -22.70 -10.68
N GLY A 415 6.17 -23.90 -11.13
CA GLY A 415 5.00 -24.62 -10.65
C GLY A 415 5.06 -26.11 -10.91
N GLY A 416 3.97 -26.78 -10.58
CA GLY A 416 3.82 -28.19 -10.84
C GLY A 416 2.97 -28.90 -9.80
N ASN A 417 2.92 -30.23 -9.92
CA ASN A 417 2.29 -31.10 -8.95
C ASN A 417 3.12 -32.39 -8.79
N ILE A 418 3.12 -32.89 -7.56
CA ILE A 418 3.74 -34.16 -7.19
C ILE A 418 2.66 -35.00 -6.52
N SER A 419 2.50 -36.23 -6.99
CA SER A 419 1.50 -37.20 -6.57
C SER A 419 2.09 -38.60 -6.65
N SER A 420 1.55 -39.54 -5.88
CA SER A 420 1.92 -40.96 -5.95
C SER A 420 1.45 -41.67 -7.23
N HIS A 421 0.89 -40.93 -8.19
CA HIS A 421 0.33 -41.43 -9.45
C HIS A 421 1.01 -40.74 -10.65
N GLN A 422 0.63 -41.13 -11.87
CA GLN A 422 1.22 -40.65 -13.13
C GLN A 422 1.01 -39.15 -13.44
N ALA A 423 0.29 -38.42 -12.58
CA ALA A 423 -0.11 -37.04 -12.81
C ALA A 423 0.97 -36.02 -12.41
N ASN A 424 2.24 -36.41 -12.28
CA ASN A 424 3.34 -35.51 -11.94
C ASN A 424 3.68 -34.58 -13.11
N GLN A 425 3.76 -33.28 -12.83
CA GLN A 425 4.07 -32.25 -13.81
C GLN A 425 5.01 -31.19 -13.23
N LEU A 426 5.93 -30.74 -14.06
CA LEU A 426 6.67 -29.50 -13.93
C LEU A 426 5.98 -28.42 -14.77
N TYR A 427 5.93 -27.20 -14.24
CA TYR A 427 5.44 -26.02 -14.94
C TYR A 427 6.46 -24.88 -14.90
N LEU A 428 6.63 -24.25 -16.05
CA LEU A 428 7.36 -23.00 -16.24
C LEU A 428 6.46 -22.03 -17.01
N GLY A 429 6.24 -20.84 -16.48
CA GLY A 429 5.52 -19.76 -17.15
C GLY A 429 6.42 -18.56 -17.39
N LEU A 430 6.29 -17.92 -18.54
CA LEU A 430 6.94 -16.65 -18.87
C LEU A 430 5.86 -15.62 -19.20
N ASN A 431 5.84 -14.51 -18.46
CA ASN A 431 4.88 -13.44 -18.65
C ASN A 431 5.63 -12.12 -18.91
N TYR A 432 5.24 -11.42 -19.96
CA TYR A 432 5.76 -10.11 -20.28
C TYR A 432 4.63 -9.20 -20.75
N GLN A 433 4.62 -7.96 -20.24
CA GLN A 433 3.63 -6.98 -20.63
C GLN A 433 4.28 -5.82 -21.38
N ILE A 434 3.65 -5.40 -22.46
CA ILE A 434 4.04 -4.23 -23.25
C ILE A 434 3.05 -3.12 -22.93
N LEU A 435 3.56 -1.98 -22.48
CA LEU A 435 2.76 -0.79 -22.20
C LEU A 435 3.22 0.35 -23.10
N SER A 436 2.40 0.68 -24.09
CA SER A 436 2.61 1.80 -25.00
C SER A 436 1.32 2.63 -25.09
N GLY A 437 0.80 2.93 -26.29
CA GLY A 437 -0.56 3.47 -26.44
C GLY A 437 -1.66 2.46 -26.09
N ASN A 438 -1.33 1.16 -26.09
CA ASN A 438 -2.19 0.09 -25.60
C ASN A 438 -1.39 -0.84 -24.67
N ALA A 439 -2.08 -1.64 -23.86
CA ALA A 439 -1.49 -2.69 -23.06
C ALA A 439 -1.63 -4.04 -23.77
N ILE A 440 -0.54 -4.80 -23.86
CA ILE A 440 -0.52 -6.15 -24.44
C ILE A 440 0.17 -7.08 -23.46
N ASP A 441 -0.51 -8.13 -23.04
CA ASP A 441 0.06 -9.20 -22.23
C ASP A 441 0.48 -10.35 -23.12
N LEU A 442 1.70 -10.84 -22.91
CA LEU A 442 2.27 -12.00 -23.59
C LEU A 442 2.56 -13.08 -22.54
N HIS A 443 2.03 -14.27 -22.77
CA HIS A 443 2.19 -15.42 -21.89
C HIS A 443 2.71 -16.62 -22.68
N ALA A 444 3.69 -17.33 -22.11
CA ALA A 444 4.15 -18.61 -22.60
C ALA A 444 4.23 -19.61 -21.44
N ASP A 445 3.42 -20.66 -21.52
CA ASP A 445 3.34 -21.73 -20.53
C ASP A 445 3.99 -22.99 -21.09
N PHE A 446 4.87 -23.60 -20.31
CA PHE A 446 5.51 -24.87 -20.59
C PHE A 446 5.14 -25.84 -19.47
N GLN A 447 4.52 -26.96 -19.86
CA GLN A 447 4.16 -28.04 -18.95
C GLN A 447 4.84 -29.31 -19.42
N MET A 448 5.53 -30.00 -18.51
CA MET A 448 6.22 -31.24 -18.81
C MET A 448 5.91 -32.27 -17.73
N GLY A 449 5.49 -33.46 -18.15
CA GLY A 449 5.09 -34.52 -17.24
C GLY A 449 4.89 -35.84 -17.98
N ASN A 450 4.74 -36.92 -17.21
CA ASN A 450 4.64 -38.26 -17.76
C ASN A 450 3.32 -38.49 -18.53
N LEU A 451 2.21 -38.00 -17.95
CA LEU A 451 0.87 -38.07 -18.55
C LEU A 451 0.62 -36.94 -19.57
N PHE A 452 1.04 -35.73 -19.25
CA PHE A 452 0.74 -34.52 -20.02
C PHE A 452 2.00 -33.68 -20.23
N SER A 453 2.22 -33.26 -21.46
CA SER A 453 3.19 -32.21 -21.80
C SER A 453 2.56 -31.26 -22.81
N GLY A 454 2.81 -29.96 -22.67
CA GLY A 454 2.20 -28.98 -23.55
C GLY A 454 2.89 -27.63 -23.50
N ILE A 455 2.68 -26.87 -24.57
CA ILE A 455 3.11 -25.49 -24.69
C ILE A 455 1.87 -24.68 -25.05
N ALA A 456 1.63 -23.60 -24.30
CA ALA A 456 0.61 -22.62 -24.62
C ALA A 456 1.27 -21.25 -24.78
N VAL A 457 0.95 -20.55 -25.86
CA VAL A 457 1.35 -19.16 -26.07
C VAL A 457 0.09 -18.33 -26.24
N SER A 458 -0.01 -17.22 -25.51
CA SER A 458 -1.14 -16.31 -25.69
C SER A 458 -0.70 -14.85 -25.67
N GLY A 459 -1.41 -14.05 -26.47
CA GLY A 459 -1.29 -12.61 -26.51
C GLY A 459 -2.65 -11.97 -26.26
N ARG A 460 -2.76 -11.11 -25.25
CA ARG A 460 -3.99 -10.38 -24.90
C ARG A 460 -3.76 -8.89 -25.10
N ALA A 461 -4.43 -8.29 -26.08
CA ALA A 461 -4.39 -6.85 -26.32
C ALA A 461 -5.63 -6.17 -25.71
N TYR A 462 -5.41 -5.19 -24.83
CA TYR A 462 -6.48 -4.34 -24.31
C TYR A 462 -6.80 -3.21 -25.28
N LEU A 463 -8.08 -3.09 -25.65
CA LEU A 463 -8.51 -2.18 -26.71
C LEU A 463 -8.88 -0.80 -26.14
N PRO A 464 -8.65 0.30 -26.89
CA PRO A 464 -8.98 1.65 -26.47
C PRO A 464 -10.45 1.99 -26.73
N THR A 465 -11.36 1.16 -26.21
CA THR A 465 -12.81 1.34 -26.34
C THR A 465 -13.40 2.02 -25.09
N ALA A 466 -14.60 2.61 -25.23
CA ALA A 466 -15.30 3.27 -24.12
C ALA A 466 -15.57 2.33 -22.93
N LEU A 467 -15.96 1.08 -23.22
CA LEU A 467 -15.93 -0.01 -22.24
C LEU A 467 -14.55 -0.69 -22.31
N PRO A 468 -13.92 -1.04 -21.19
CA PRO A 468 -12.62 -1.71 -21.23
C PRO A 468 -12.79 -3.13 -21.82
N THR A 469 -12.25 -3.38 -23.01
CA THR A 469 -12.34 -4.68 -23.71
C THR A 469 -10.96 -5.25 -24.00
N TYR A 470 -10.86 -6.56 -24.26
CA TYR A 470 -9.63 -7.16 -24.77
C TYR A 470 -9.90 -8.17 -25.88
N LEU A 471 -8.88 -8.37 -26.72
CA LEU A 471 -8.80 -9.45 -27.69
C LEU A 471 -7.63 -10.36 -27.31
N GLN A 472 -7.88 -11.65 -27.14
CA GLN A 472 -6.86 -12.64 -26.79
C GLN A 472 -6.73 -13.70 -27.88
N LEU A 473 -5.53 -13.86 -28.42
CA LEU A 473 -5.17 -14.99 -29.27
C LEU A 473 -4.40 -16.01 -28.43
N GLN A 474 -4.81 -17.27 -28.48
CA GLN A 474 -4.17 -18.35 -27.74
C GLN A 474 -3.89 -19.51 -28.69
N THR A 475 -2.66 -20.00 -28.69
CA THR A 475 -2.23 -21.18 -29.43
C THR A 475 -1.71 -22.21 -28.43
N VAL A 476 -2.15 -23.46 -28.57
CA VAL A 476 -1.74 -24.55 -27.67
C VAL A 476 -1.37 -25.77 -28.48
N TYR A 477 -0.25 -26.36 -28.11
CA TYR A 477 0.16 -27.71 -28.49
C TYR A 477 0.17 -28.57 -27.22
N SER A 478 -0.57 -29.67 -27.22
CA SER A 478 -0.68 -30.57 -26.09
C SER A 478 -0.43 -32.01 -26.53
N TYR A 479 0.22 -32.77 -25.66
CA TYR A 479 0.55 -34.16 -25.89
C TYR A 479 0.26 -34.97 -24.62
N ARG A 480 -0.59 -35.99 -24.75
CA ARG A 480 -1.02 -36.85 -23.66
C ARG A 480 -0.67 -38.31 -23.94
N LYS A 481 -0.19 -39.00 -22.90
CA LYS A 481 0.10 -40.44 -22.92
C LYS A 481 -0.75 -41.15 -21.88
N TYR A 482 -1.75 -41.89 -22.33
CA TYR A 482 -2.54 -42.74 -21.45
C TYR A 482 -1.83 -44.09 -21.32
N MET A 483 -1.32 -44.40 -20.11
CA MET A 483 -0.63 -45.65 -19.80
C MET A 483 -1.38 -46.42 -18.71
N GLN A 484 -1.27 -47.74 -18.68
CA GLN A 484 -1.79 -48.55 -17.57
C GLN A 484 -0.71 -48.65 -16.49
N GLY A 485 -1.06 -48.37 -15.23
CA GLY A 485 -0.28 -48.70 -14.02
C GLY A 485 1.18 -48.18 -13.96
N GLN A 486 1.42 -47.10 -13.20
CA GLN A 486 2.74 -46.85 -12.61
C GLN A 486 2.59 -46.25 -11.21
N SER A 487 3.44 -46.71 -10.30
CA SER A 487 3.66 -46.19 -8.95
C SER A 487 4.97 -45.40 -8.92
N LEU A 488 5.11 -44.42 -8.02
CA LEU A 488 6.22 -43.46 -7.93
C LEU A 488 7.63 -44.07 -7.90
N PHE A 489 7.75 -45.37 -7.60
CA PHE A 489 9.02 -46.08 -7.37
C PHE A 489 9.29 -47.24 -8.33
N TYR A 490 8.44 -47.48 -9.33
CA TYR A 490 8.62 -48.53 -10.33
C TYR A 490 8.31 -48.03 -11.74
N GLU A 491 9.33 -47.95 -12.60
CA GLU A 491 9.16 -47.83 -14.05
C GLU A 491 8.81 -49.20 -14.63
N ASP A 492 7.53 -49.58 -14.60
CA ASP A 492 7.08 -50.59 -15.56
C ASP A 492 7.07 -49.93 -16.95
N LEU A 493 7.94 -50.39 -17.85
CA LEU A 493 8.00 -49.98 -19.27
C LEU A 493 6.77 -50.50 -20.04
N LEU A 494 5.56 -50.15 -19.58
CA LEU A 494 4.31 -50.48 -20.26
C LEU A 494 4.08 -49.51 -21.44
N PRO A 495 3.65 -50.00 -22.62
CA PRO A 495 3.37 -49.14 -23.76
C PRO A 495 2.17 -48.21 -23.46
N ALA A 496 2.26 -46.95 -23.90
CA ALA A 496 1.12 -46.03 -23.84
C ALA A 496 0.02 -46.51 -24.79
N PHE A 497 -1.17 -46.84 -24.25
CA PHE A 497 -2.32 -47.35 -24.99
C PHE A 497 -2.92 -46.33 -25.94
N ILE A 498 -2.92 -45.05 -25.54
CA ILE A 498 -3.39 -43.94 -26.38
C ILE A 498 -2.39 -42.79 -26.28
N LYS A 499 -1.89 -42.35 -27.44
CA LYS A 499 -1.09 -41.12 -27.56
C LYS A 499 -1.94 -40.08 -28.28
N GLN A 500 -2.39 -39.09 -27.53
CA GLN A 500 -3.24 -38.01 -28.02
C GLN A 500 -2.39 -36.75 -28.25
N ARG A 501 -2.56 -36.14 -29.41
CA ARG A 501 -1.95 -34.85 -29.78
C ARG A 501 -3.08 -33.86 -30.06
N GLU A 502 -3.00 -32.69 -29.44
CA GLU A 502 -3.94 -31.61 -29.63
C GLU A 502 -3.20 -30.37 -30.12
N ARG A 503 -3.76 -29.72 -31.13
CA ARG A 503 -3.31 -28.41 -31.60
C ARG A 503 -4.53 -27.53 -31.73
N TYR A 504 -4.56 -26.40 -31.06
CA TYR A 504 -5.67 -25.47 -31.25
C TYR A 504 -5.24 -24.02 -31.21
N VAL A 505 -5.97 -23.21 -31.96
CA VAL A 505 -5.91 -21.76 -31.92
C VAL A 505 -7.29 -21.26 -31.49
N LYS A 506 -7.31 -20.35 -30.52
CA LYS A 506 -8.53 -19.72 -30.01
C LYS A 506 -8.38 -18.21 -30.06
N LEU A 507 -9.42 -17.55 -30.54
CA LEU A 507 -9.60 -16.11 -30.45
C LEU A 507 -10.71 -15.84 -29.43
N LYS A 508 -10.42 -15.02 -28.42
CA LYS A 508 -11.37 -14.61 -27.39
C LYS A 508 -11.55 -13.10 -27.38
N PHE A 509 -12.78 -12.64 -27.26
CA PHE A 509 -13.15 -11.26 -27.04
C PHE A 509 -13.74 -11.10 -25.64
N GLY A 510 -13.08 -10.30 -24.81
CA GLY A 510 -13.44 -10.10 -23.41
C GLY A 510 -14.12 -8.76 -23.16
N LEU A 511 -15.21 -8.80 -22.40
CA LEU A 511 -16.00 -7.65 -21.95
C LEU A 511 -16.08 -7.64 -20.41
N PRO A 512 -16.09 -6.46 -19.78
CA PRO A 512 -16.27 -6.35 -18.35
C PRO A 512 -17.76 -6.52 -18.04
N PHE A 513 -18.07 -7.24 -16.96
CA PHE A 513 -19.44 -7.34 -16.46
C PHE A 513 -19.42 -6.92 -14.99
N LEU A 514 -19.69 -5.64 -14.72
CA LEU A 514 -19.40 -5.00 -13.43
C LEU A 514 -17.89 -5.02 -13.10
N SER A 515 -17.49 -4.73 -11.85
CA SER A 515 -16.09 -4.75 -11.40
C SER A 515 -15.54 -6.16 -11.12
N VAL A 516 -16.46 -7.09 -10.80
CA VAL A 516 -16.13 -8.43 -10.25
C VAL A 516 -16.36 -9.58 -11.21
N ALA A 517 -16.84 -9.33 -12.44
CA ALA A 517 -17.07 -10.36 -13.43
C ALA A 517 -16.60 -9.96 -14.83
N LYS A 518 -16.38 -10.97 -15.67
CA LYS A 518 -16.02 -10.83 -17.09
C LYS A 518 -16.88 -11.74 -17.94
N ALA A 519 -17.20 -11.29 -19.14
CA ALA A 519 -17.80 -12.10 -20.19
C ALA A 519 -16.78 -12.30 -21.31
N GLU A 520 -16.67 -13.53 -21.84
CA GLU A 520 -15.76 -13.89 -22.91
C GLU A 520 -16.53 -14.61 -24.02
N LEU A 521 -16.42 -14.08 -25.23
CA LEU A 521 -16.84 -14.74 -26.45
C LEU A 521 -15.61 -15.38 -27.09
N GLY A 522 -15.67 -16.67 -27.39
CA GLY A 522 -14.56 -17.44 -27.93
C GLY A 522 -14.94 -18.12 -29.23
N VAL A 523 -14.02 -18.12 -30.19
CA VAL A 523 -14.04 -18.99 -31.36
C VAL A 523 -12.70 -19.71 -31.46
N GLY A 524 -12.71 -20.96 -31.88
CA GLY A 524 -11.49 -21.75 -31.96
C GLY A 524 -11.55 -22.77 -33.06
N TYR A 525 -10.36 -23.09 -33.57
CA TYR A 525 -10.14 -24.17 -34.51
C TYR A 525 -9.01 -25.04 -33.97
N GLY A 526 -9.14 -26.35 -34.08
CA GLY A 526 -8.11 -27.26 -33.64
C GLY A 526 -8.12 -28.59 -34.36
N GLN A 527 -7.06 -29.35 -34.16
CA GLN A 527 -6.91 -30.71 -34.65
C GLN A 527 -6.56 -31.62 -33.49
N LEU A 528 -7.32 -32.70 -33.37
CA LEU A 528 -7.09 -33.79 -32.44
C LEU A 528 -6.56 -34.98 -33.23
N SER A 529 -5.50 -35.62 -32.73
CA SER A 529 -4.96 -36.84 -33.32
C SER A 529 -4.68 -37.87 -32.24
N ASP A 530 -5.40 -38.99 -32.29
CA ASP A 530 -5.28 -40.09 -31.35
C ASP A 530 -4.59 -41.26 -32.04
N ASN A 531 -3.51 -41.75 -31.46
CA ASN A 531 -2.85 -42.98 -31.92
C ASN A 531 -3.07 -44.07 -30.88
N TYR A 532 -3.59 -45.21 -31.31
CA TYR A 532 -3.93 -46.35 -30.44
C TYR A 532 -2.84 -47.41 -30.54
N TYR A 533 -2.42 -47.97 -29.40
CA TYR A 533 -1.40 -49.04 -29.35
C TYR A 533 -1.91 -50.22 -28.52
N GLN A 534 -1.76 -51.43 -29.04
CA GLN A 534 -2.09 -52.67 -28.31
C GLN A 534 -0.89 -53.62 -28.13
N ARG A 535 0.22 -53.50 -28.90
CA ARG A 535 1.44 -54.35 -28.81
C ARG A 535 2.72 -53.63 -29.27
N SER A 536 3.89 -54.14 -28.90
CA SER A 536 5.23 -53.55 -29.14
C SER A 536 5.87 -53.89 -30.50
N ASP A 537 5.20 -54.66 -31.36
CA ASP A 537 5.78 -55.33 -32.53
C ASP A 537 5.12 -55.01 -33.89
N VAL A 538 4.29 -53.97 -33.99
CA VAL A 538 3.54 -53.67 -35.24
C VAL A 538 4.26 -52.65 -36.14
N SER A 539 4.38 -52.97 -37.43
CA SER A 539 4.91 -52.08 -38.49
C SER A 539 3.88 -51.05 -38.94
N PHE A 540 4.27 -49.76 -38.97
CA PHE A 540 3.39 -48.64 -39.33
C PHE A 540 2.99 -48.56 -40.81
N SER A 541 3.58 -49.40 -41.67
CA SER A 541 3.25 -49.44 -43.10
C SER A 541 1.91 -50.11 -43.39
N ASP A 542 1.38 -50.94 -42.47
CA ASP A 542 0.35 -51.93 -42.82
C ASP A 542 -0.99 -51.78 -42.05
N SER A 543 -1.15 -50.79 -41.16
CA SER A 543 -2.37 -50.64 -40.33
C SER A 543 -2.96 -49.21 -40.32
N PRO A 544 -3.93 -48.91 -41.20
CA PRO A 544 -4.56 -47.58 -41.29
C PRO A 544 -5.61 -47.28 -40.19
N PHE A 545 -5.95 -48.25 -39.33
CA PHE A 545 -7.00 -48.12 -38.30
C PHE A 545 -6.48 -47.67 -36.91
N ASP A 546 -5.17 -47.45 -36.77
CA ASP A 546 -4.55 -47.13 -35.47
C ASP A 546 -4.40 -45.61 -35.21
N ASN A 547 -5.01 -44.77 -36.05
CA ASN A 547 -4.96 -43.31 -35.93
C ASN A 547 -6.31 -42.66 -36.27
N SER A 548 -6.84 -41.87 -35.34
CA SER A 548 -8.02 -41.02 -35.56
C SER A 548 -7.58 -39.56 -35.64
N ARG A 549 -8.08 -38.83 -36.65
CA ARG A 549 -7.90 -37.38 -36.77
C ARG A 549 -9.24 -36.67 -36.83
N HIS A 550 -9.38 -35.63 -36.02
CA HIS A 550 -10.57 -34.80 -35.99
C HIS A 550 -10.18 -33.34 -36.12
N ASP A 551 -10.81 -32.64 -37.05
CA ASP A 551 -10.78 -31.19 -37.09
C ASP A 551 -11.97 -30.67 -36.29
N LEU A 552 -11.69 -29.74 -35.38
CA LEU A 552 -12.64 -29.25 -34.40
C LEU A 552 -12.88 -27.76 -34.64
N PHE A 553 -14.13 -27.37 -34.75
CA PHE A 553 -14.55 -25.98 -34.64
C PHE A 553 -15.28 -25.78 -33.32
N ALA A 554 -14.91 -24.76 -32.55
CA ALA A 554 -15.56 -24.46 -31.29
C ALA A 554 -15.99 -23.00 -31.20
N SER A 555 -17.18 -22.77 -30.67
CA SER A 555 -17.63 -21.46 -30.22
C SER A 555 -18.03 -21.52 -28.74
N SER A 556 -17.76 -20.46 -27.99
CA SER A 556 -18.04 -20.43 -26.56
C SER A 556 -18.48 -19.05 -26.09
N LEU A 557 -19.43 -19.03 -25.16
CA LEU A 557 -19.76 -17.87 -24.33
C LEU A 557 -19.49 -18.26 -22.88
N ARG A 558 -18.63 -17.50 -22.21
CA ARG A 558 -18.33 -17.68 -20.79
C ARG A 558 -18.63 -16.40 -20.03
N ILE A 559 -19.34 -16.50 -18.91
CA ILE A 559 -19.49 -15.43 -17.93
C ILE A 559 -18.92 -15.94 -16.63
N GLU A 560 -17.93 -15.25 -16.07
CA GLU A 560 -17.27 -15.67 -14.83
C GLU A 560 -17.20 -14.51 -13.83
N ARG A 561 -17.60 -14.81 -12.59
CA ARG A 561 -17.41 -13.97 -11.41
C ARG A 561 -16.53 -14.74 -10.43
N ASN A 562 -15.49 -14.12 -9.91
CA ASN A 562 -14.65 -14.74 -8.91
C ASN A 562 -14.18 -13.70 -7.88
N SER A 563 -14.50 -13.98 -6.61
CA SER A 563 -14.05 -13.18 -5.46
C SER A 563 -13.37 -14.04 -4.39
N LEU A 564 -12.85 -15.21 -4.75
CA LEU A 564 -12.16 -16.10 -3.82
C LEU A 564 -10.89 -15.43 -3.28
N ASN A 565 -10.65 -15.57 -1.98
CA ASN A 565 -9.50 -14.98 -1.29
C ASN A 565 -8.18 -15.77 -1.48
N ALA A 566 -8.27 -17.01 -1.97
CA ALA A 566 -7.11 -17.85 -2.28
C ALA A 566 -7.38 -18.72 -3.50
N LYS A 567 -6.32 -19.01 -4.25
CA LYS A 567 -6.33 -19.91 -5.42
C LYS A 567 -6.53 -21.37 -5.04
N GLN A 568 -5.93 -21.79 -3.93
CA GLN A 568 -6.07 -23.13 -3.35
C GLN A 568 -6.61 -22.99 -1.92
N TYR A 569 -7.53 -23.87 -1.53
CA TYR A 569 -8.16 -23.89 -0.21
C TYR A 569 -8.75 -22.52 0.23
N PRO A 570 -9.63 -21.90 -0.58
CA PRO A 570 -10.23 -20.64 -0.22
C PRO A 570 -11.07 -20.76 1.06
N THR A 571 -10.88 -19.83 1.98
CA THR A 571 -11.64 -19.74 3.24
C THR A 571 -12.77 -18.70 3.16
N GLY A 572 -12.84 -17.94 2.05
CA GLY A 572 -13.87 -16.94 1.82
C GLY A 572 -14.03 -16.58 0.34
N GLY A 573 -15.12 -15.86 0.04
CA GLY A 573 -15.47 -15.42 -1.31
C GLY A 573 -16.38 -16.39 -2.07
N ARG A 574 -16.68 -16.07 -3.34
CA ARG A 574 -17.56 -16.88 -4.20
C ARG A 574 -17.01 -16.93 -5.63
N ARG A 575 -17.02 -18.12 -6.22
CA ARG A 575 -16.77 -18.31 -7.66
C ARG A 575 -18.03 -18.82 -8.34
N GLN A 576 -18.44 -18.17 -9.40
CA GLN A 576 -19.58 -18.56 -10.24
C GLN A 576 -19.18 -18.43 -11.68
N TYR A 577 -19.55 -19.39 -12.51
CA TYR A 577 -19.40 -19.26 -13.94
C TYR A 577 -20.57 -19.91 -14.68
N LEU A 578 -20.87 -19.36 -15.85
CA LEU A 578 -21.74 -19.94 -16.85
C LEU A 578 -20.92 -20.12 -18.11
N LEU A 579 -20.92 -21.33 -18.67
CA LEU A 579 -20.25 -21.65 -19.92
C LEU A 579 -21.25 -22.30 -20.86
N ALA A 580 -21.48 -21.68 -22.02
CA ALA A 580 -22.12 -22.31 -23.16
C ALA A 580 -21.03 -22.56 -24.21
N GLN A 581 -20.89 -23.80 -24.66
CA GLN A 581 -19.87 -24.18 -25.64
C GLN A 581 -20.47 -25.12 -26.68
N TYR A 582 -20.21 -24.83 -27.94
CA TYR A 582 -20.54 -25.68 -29.08
C TYR A 582 -19.23 -26.16 -29.70
N VAL A 583 -19.14 -27.46 -30.01
CA VAL A 583 -18.00 -28.08 -30.69
C VAL A 583 -18.55 -28.92 -31.83
N ALA A 584 -18.03 -28.69 -33.03
CA ALA A 584 -18.38 -29.38 -34.27
C ALA A 584 -17.16 -30.09 -34.86
#